data_AF-A0A3D4GWH9-F1
#
_entry.id   AF-A0A3D4GWH9-F1
#
_cell.length_a   1.000
_cell.length_b   1.000
_cell.length_c   1.000
_cell.angle_alpha   90.00
_cell.angle_beta   90.00
_cell.angle_gamma   90.00
#
_symmetry.space_group_name_H-M   'P 1'
#
loop_
_entity.id
_entity.type
_entity.pdbx_description
1 polymer ?
#
loop_
_entity_poly.entity_id
_entity_poly.type
_entity_poly.pdbx_seq_one_letter_code
_entity_poly.pdbx_strand_id
1 'polypeptide(L)'
;HLETCNTIHALRGLCYRYGDPGGTDFGFTGDTAYHPPIARFLKDCPFIVHEAAHGLRQVENARESGHSSAEDAARIAKDAQAIDWAWFTSKKRM
;
A
#
# COMPACT_ATOMS: atom_id res chain seq x y z
N HIS A 1 -10.80 1.74 15.42
CA HIS A 1 -11.77 1.38 14.37
C HIS A 1 -11.01 0.73 13.20
N LEU A 2 -11.69 -0.01 12.33
CA LEU A 2 -11.06 -0.69 11.18
C LEU A 2 -11.88 -0.42 9.93
N GLU A 3 -11.23 0.12 8.91
CA GLU A 3 -11.82 0.38 7.60
C GLU A 3 -11.01 -0.31 6.51
N THR A 4 -11.62 -0.56 5.35
CA THR A 4 -10.96 -1.22 4.23
C THR A 4 -11.32 -0.63 2.87
N CYS A 5 -10.41 -0.80 1.91
CA CYS A 5 -10.71 -0.65 0.48
C CYS A 5 -10.07 -1.78 -0.34
N ASN A 6 -10.55 -1.99 -1.57
CA ASN A 6 -10.02 -3.03 -2.45
C ASN A 6 -8.60 -2.72 -2.93
N THR A 7 -7.82 -3.76 -3.18
CA THR A 7 -6.52 -3.66 -3.87
C THR A 7 -6.59 -4.22 -5.30
N ILE A 8 -5.52 -4.04 -6.07
CA ILE A 8 -5.35 -4.71 -7.36
C ILE A 8 -4.40 -5.89 -7.16
N HIS A 9 -4.93 -7.10 -7.03
CA HIS A 9 -4.14 -8.32 -6.89
C HIS A 9 -4.85 -9.53 -7.54
N ALA A 10 -4.11 -10.62 -7.79
CA ALA A 10 -4.64 -11.81 -8.46
C ALA A 10 -5.79 -12.49 -7.69
N LEU A 11 -5.75 -12.41 -6.36
CA LEU A 11 -6.82 -12.79 -5.45
C LEU A 11 -7.42 -11.52 -4.81
N ARG A 12 -8.61 -11.63 -4.21
CA ARG A 12 -9.22 -10.50 -3.48
C ARG A 12 -8.28 -10.08 -2.34
N GLY A 13 -7.70 -8.89 -2.47
CA GLY A 13 -6.90 -8.25 -1.44
C GLY A 13 -7.61 -7.00 -0.89
N LEU A 14 -7.24 -6.63 0.33
CA LEU A 14 -7.77 -5.47 1.03
C LEU A 14 -6.60 -4.63 1.55
N CYS A 15 -6.74 -3.32 1.41
CA CYS A 15 -5.98 -2.34 2.15
C CYS A 15 -6.77 -2.00 3.42
N TYR A 16 -6.08 -1.84 4.54
CA TYR A 16 -6.64 -1.58 5.85
C TYR A 16 -6.21 -0.22 6.37
N ARG A 17 -7.14 0.48 7.04
CA ARG A 17 -6.84 1.63 7.90
C ARG A 17 -7.25 1.26 9.32
N TYR A 18 -6.26 1.16 10.20
CA TYR A 18 -6.43 0.88 11.62
C TYR A 18 -6.39 2.20 12.36
N GLY A 19 -7.49 2.58 13.00
CA GLY A 19 -7.48 3.69 13.95
C GLY A 19 -7.36 3.20 15.38
N ASP A 20 -6.29 3.61 16.06
CA ASP A 20 -6.10 3.33 17.48
C ASP A 20 -6.96 4.27 18.35
N PRO A 21 -7.66 3.77 19.38
CA PRO A 21 -8.34 4.63 20.35
C PRO A 21 -7.42 5.62 21.08
N GLY A 22 -6.11 5.34 21.17
CA GLY A 22 -5.07 6.25 21.67
C GLY A 22 -4.63 7.33 20.67
N GLY A 23 -5.20 7.37 19.47
CA GLY A 23 -5.21 8.54 18.59
C GLY A 23 -4.28 8.52 17.39
N THR A 24 -3.71 7.37 17.01
CA THR A 24 -2.89 7.29 15.78
C THR A 24 -3.45 6.26 14.81
N ASP A 25 -3.64 6.69 13.57
CA ASP A 25 -4.05 5.81 12.48
C ASP A 25 -2.83 5.16 11.81
N PHE A 26 -3.01 3.93 11.32
CA PHE A 26 -2.01 3.19 10.57
C PHE A 26 -2.62 2.54 9.32
N GLY A 27 -1.98 2.73 8.17
CA GLY A 27 -2.37 2.15 6.90
C GLY A 27 -1.53 0.93 6.54
N PHE A 28 -2.17 -0.17 6.14
CA PHE A 28 -1.48 -1.36 5.64
C PHE A 28 -2.11 -1.82 4.32
N THR A 29 -1.35 -1.82 3.24
CA THR A 29 -1.94 -2.08 1.91
C THR A 29 -2.22 -3.54 1.62
N GLY A 30 -1.51 -4.47 2.28
CA GLY A 30 -1.40 -5.83 1.74
C GLY A 30 -0.80 -5.82 0.33
N ASP A 31 -0.98 -6.91 -0.41
CA ASP A 31 -0.49 -7.01 -1.78
C ASP A 31 -1.40 -6.20 -2.74
N THR A 32 -0.78 -5.36 -3.57
CA THR A 32 -1.43 -4.53 -4.56
C THR A 32 -0.46 -4.08 -5.65
N ALA A 33 -0.92 -4.04 -6.91
CA ALA A 33 -0.34 -3.16 -7.93
C ALA A 33 -0.68 -1.69 -7.64
N TYR A 34 -0.05 -0.77 -8.36
CA TYR A 34 -0.32 0.67 -8.23
C TYR A 34 -1.83 0.97 -8.34
N HIS A 35 -2.42 1.46 -7.24
CA HIS A 35 -3.85 1.73 -7.13
C HIS A 35 -4.11 3.09 -6.45
N PRO A 36 -4.22 4.18 -7.23
CA PRO A 36 -4.42 5.53 -6.70
C PRO A 36 -5.58 5.72 -5.69
N PRO A 37 -6.70 4.97 -5.77
CA PRO A 37 -7.74 5.02 -4.74
C PRO A 37 -7.24 4.72 -3.32
N ILE A 38 -6.16 3.93 -3.14
CA ILE A 38 -5.56 3.67 -1.83
C ILE A 38 -5.04 4.97 -1.19
N ALA A 39 -4.43 5.87 -1.98
CA ALA A 39 -3.95 7.15 -1.45
C ALA A 39 -5.10 8.04 -0.94
N ARG A 40 -6.28 7.96 -1.58
CA ARG A 40 -7.49 8.68 -1.11
C ARG A 40 -8.06 8.07 0.16
N PHE A 41 -8.05 6.74 0.25
CA PHE A 41 -8.51 6.01 1.43
C PHE A 41 -7.61 6.24 2.66
N LEU A 42 -6.29 6.28 2.44
CA LEU A 42 -5.29 6.52 3.48
C LEU A 42 -4.96 8.00 3.69
N LYS A 43 -5.81 8.92 3.21
CA LYS A 43 -5.58 10.36 3.32
C LYS A 43 -5.36 10.77 4.78
N ASP A 44 -4.30 11.53 5.03
CA ASP A 44 -3.89 12.02 6.35
C ASP A 44 -3.61 10.89 7.37
N CYS A 45 -3.38 9.66 6.91
CA CYS A 45 -2.90 8.58 7.75
C CYS A 45 -1.41 8.80 8.04
N PRO A 46 -1.00 8.97 9.31
CA PRO A 46 0.35 9.43 9.64
C PRO A 46 1.43 8.40 9.30
N PHE A 47 1.11 7.11 9.33
CA PHE A 47 2.04 6.04 8.99
C PHE A 47 1.41 5.02 8.03
N ILE A 48 2.11 4.72 6.93
CA ILE A 48 1.67 3.75 5.93
C ILE A 48 2.75 2.68 5.73
N VAL A 49 2.37 1.41 5.81
CA VAL A 49 3.19 0.27 5.35
C VAL A 49 2.63 -0.21 4.02
N HIS A 50 3.42 -0.04 2.96
CA HIS A 50 3.03 -0.31 1.58
C HIS A 50 3.82 -1.47 0.97
N GLU A 51 3.19 -2.27 0.12
CA GLU A 51 3.89 -3.32 -0.63
C GLU A 51 4.86 -2.73 -1.66
N ALA A 52 6.04 -3.34 -1.85
CA ALA A 52 7.02 -2.93 -2.85
C ALA A 52 7.84 -4.12 -3.39
N ALA A 53 7.19 -5.13 -3.98
CA ALA A 53 7.86 -6.36 -4.43
C ALA A 53 8.83 -6.19 -5.62
N HIS A 54 8.66 -5.20 -6.49
CA HIS A 54 9.42 -5.07 -7.76
C HIS A 54 10.74 -4.26 -7.69
N GLY A 55 11.24 -3.93 -6.50
CA GLY A 55 12.40 -3.04 -6.38
C GLY A 55 12.05 -1.60 -6.80
N LEU A 56 12.99 -0.83 -7.35
CA LEU A 56 12.80 0.62 -7.56
C LEU A 56 11.63 0.94 -8.52
N ARG A 57 11.56 0.25 -9.66
CA ARG A 57 10.59 0.51 -10.73
C ARG A 57 9.81 -0.74 -11.08
N GLN A 58 8.60 -0.54 -11.58
CA GLN A 58 7.79 -1.62 -12.14
C GLN A 58 8.51 -2.33 -13.29
N VAL A 59 8.26 -3.63 -13.41
CA VAL A 59 8.53 -4.40 -14.62
C VAL A 59 7.38 -4.21 -15.62
N GLU A 60 7.60 -4.54 -16.90
CA GLU A 60 6.52 -4.54 -17.90
C GLU A 60 5.32 -5.37 -17.39
N ASN A 61 4.10 -4.90 -17.67
CA ASN A 61 2.84 -5.48 -17.18
C ASN A 61 2.58 -5.39 -15.66
N ALA A 62 3.17 -4.41 -15.00
CA ALA A 62 2.88 -3.93 -13.64
C ALA A 62 1.50 -4.26 -13.04
N ARG A 63 0.41 -3.95 -13.75
CA ARG A 63 -0.96 -4.21 -13.26
C ARG A 63 -1.30 -5.69 -13.19
N GLU A 64 -0.81 -6.48 -14.13
CA GLU A 64 -1.08 -7.92 -14.24
C GLU A 64 -0.34 -8.71 -13.16
N SER A 65 0.80 -8.20 -12.70
CA SER A 65 1.57 -8.78 -11.60
C SER A 65 0.82 -8.73 -10.25
N GLY A 66 -0.11 -7.79 -10.08
CA GLY A 66 -0.79 -7.56 -8.81
C GLY A 66 0.13 -7.03 -7.69
N HIS A 67 1.29 -6.45 -8.03
CA HIS A 67 2.32 -6.03 -7.08
C HIS A 67 2.96 -4.66 -7.43
N SER A 68 3.49 -3.99 -6.42
CA SER A 68 3.98 -2.60 -6.49
C SER A 68 5.50 -2.51 -6.53
N SER A 69 6.00 -1.40 -7.07
CA SER A 69 7.39 -0.97 -6.93
C SER A 69 7.58 -0.02 -5.74
N ALA A 70 8.83 0.25 -5.37
CA ALA A 70 9.16 1.24 -4.36
C ALA A 70 8.75 2.66 -4.80
N GLU A 71 8.83 2.99 -6.09
CA GLU A 71 8.31 4.25 -6.64
C GLU A 71 6.79 4.36 -6.47
N ASP A 72 6.04 3.27 -6.68
CA ASP A 72 4.57 3.26 -6.47
C ASP A 72 4.23 3.47 -5.00
N ALA A 73 4.90 2.76 -4.10
CA ALA A 73 4.74 2.91 -2.66
C ALA A 73 5.01 4.36 -2.21
N ALA A 74 6.12 4.94 -2.66
CA ALA A 74 6.48 6.33 -2.36
C ALA A 74 5.44 7.33 -2.91
N ARG A 75 4.92 7.09 -4.13
CA ARG A 75 3.86 7.92 -4.72
C ARG A 75 2.57 7.85 -3.91
N ILE A 76 2.14 6.66 -3.50
CA ILE A 76 0.92 6.50 -2.67
C ILE A 76 1.10 7.19 -1.32
N ALA A 77 2.24 7.01 -0.64
CA ALA A 77 2.52 7.67 0.63
C ALA A 77 2.51 9.20 0.52
N LYS A 78 3.13 9.72 -0.55
CA LYS A 78 3.15 11.15 -0.86
C LYS A 78 1.75 11.71 -1.13
N ASP A 79 0.97 11.04 -1.98
CA ASP A 79 -0.38 11.49 -2.36
C ASP A 79 -1.36 11.40 -1.18
N ALA A 80 -1.15 10.43 -0.29
CA ALA A 80 -1.89 10.28 0.97
C ALA A 80 -1.51 11.33 2.03
N GLN A 81 -0.40 12.07 1.84
CA GLN A 81 0.19 12.97 2.83
C GLN A 81 0.59 12.28 4.14
N ALA A 82 1.12 11.06 4.04
CA ALA A 82 1.69 10.37 5.19
C ALA A 82 2.89 11.15 5.75
N ILE A 83 3.03 11.16 7.07
CA ILE A 83 4.16 11.78 7.76
C ILE A 83 5.40 10.87 7.61
N ASP A 84 5.19 9.58 7.77
CA ASP A 84 6.21 8.56 7.61
C ASP A 84 5.63 7.33 6.89
N TRP A 85 6.48 6.51 6.30
CA TRP A 85 6.06 5.30 5.61
C TRP A 85 7.18 4.27 5.57
N ALA A 86 6.77 3.01 5.56
CA ALA A 86 7.66 1.88 5.37
C ALA A 86 7.15 1.00 4.23
N TRP A 87 8.00 0.10 3.75
CA TRP A 87 7.60 -0.88 2.76
C TRP A 87 7.87 -2.29 3.25
N PHE A 88 7.16 -3.25 2.65
CA PHE A 88 7.42 -4.68 2.82
C PHE A 88 7.50 -5.37 1.47
N THR A 89 8.21 -6.49 1.43
CA THR A 89 8.30 -7.34 0.23
C THR A 89 7.83 -8.73 0.58
N SER A 90 6.80 -9.22 -0.12
CA SER A 90 6.47 -10.64 -0.16
C SER A 90 7.51 -11.36 -1.02
N LYS A 91 8.63 -11.79 -0.44
CA LYS A 91 9.49 -12.77 -1.11
C LYS A 91 8.93 -14.15 -0.83
N LYS A 92 8.46 -14.85 -1.87
CA LYS A 92 8.45 -16.32 -1.81
C LYS A 92 9.88 -16.77 -1.60
N ARG A 93 10.17 -17.42 -0.46
CA ARG A 93 11.33 -18.33 -0.40
C ARG A 93 11.06 -19.40 -1.46
N MET A 94 11.84 -19.38 -2.54
CA MET A 94 11.98 -20.55 -3.42
C MET A 94 12.67 -21.66 -2.64
#